data_AF-A0A6S4V5Z5-F1
#
_entry.id   AF-A0A6S4V5Z5-F1
#
_cell.length_a   1.000
_cell.length_b   1.000
_cell.length_c   1.000
_cell.angle_alpha   90.00
_cell.angle_beta   90.00
_cell.angle_gamma   90.00
#
_symmetry.space_group_name_H-M   'P 1'
#
loop_
_entity.id
_entity.type
_entity.pdbx_description
1 polymer ?
#
loop_
_entity_poly.entity_id
_entity_poly.type
_entity_poly.pdbx_seq_one_letter_code
_entity_poly.pdbx_strand_id
1 'polypeptide(L)' 'MKKSIHVIEHTPILDLEAFKQRQKQIKRSKFLKNFYEGSAFICMVAFTFSFLFLGK' A
#
# COMPACT_ATOMS: atom_id res chain seq x y z
N MET A 1 13.41 18.80 -34.96
CA MET A 1 13.85 17.87 -33.91
C MET A 1 12.69 16.93 -33.58
N LYS A 2 12.70 15.69 -34.09
CA LYS A 2 11.59 14.74 -33.88
C LYS A 2 11.60 14.26 -32.43
N LYS A 3 10.54 14.53 -31.69
CA LYS A 3 10.35 14.08 -30.30
C LYS A 3 10.02 12.59 -30.36
N SER A 4 10.92 11.72 -29.91
CA SER A 4 10.66 10.28 -29.82
C SER A 4 9.62 10.05 -28.73
N ILE A 5 8.37 9.82 -29.15
CA ILE A 5 7.31 9.37 -28.25
C ILE A 5 7.70 7.94 -27.85
N HIS A 6 8.18 7.77 -26.62
CA HIS A 6 8.39 6.45 -26.04
C HIS A 6 7.02 5.83 -25.80
N VAL A 7 6.47 5.20 -26.84
CA VAL A 7 5.30 4.33 -26.71
C VAL A 7 5.75 3.15 -25.87
N ILE A 8 5.32 3.11 -24.61
CA ILE A 8 5.54 1.98 -23.73
C ILE A 8 4.70 0.84 -24.32
N GLU A 9 5.35 -0.07 -25.05
CA GLU A 9 4.70 -1.29 -25.49
C GLU A 9 4.22 -2.05 -24.25
N HIS A 10 2.91 -2.15 -24.07
CA HIS A 10 2.33 -3.07 -23.10
C HIS A 10 2.59 -4.48 -23.61
N THR A 11 3.77 -5.01 -23.34
CA THR A 11 4.00 -6.45 -23.47
C THR A 11 3.00 -7.12 -22.51
N PRO A 12 2.00 -7.85 -23.03
CA PRO A 12 1.15 -8.63 -22.15
C PRO A 12 2.09 -9.57 -21.40
N ILE A 13 1.97 -9.61 -20.07
CA ILE A 13 2.72 -10.57 -19.27
C ILE A 13 2.16 -11.95 -19.67
N LEU A 14 2.77 -12.56 -20.68
CA LEU A 14 2.38 -13.84 -21.26
C LEU A 14 2.57 -14.98 -20.27
N ASP A 15 3.43 -14.76 -19.28
CA ASP A 15 3.72 -15.71 -18.22
C ASP A 15 2.82 -15.46 -16.98
N LEU A 16 1.92 -16.41 -16.75
CA LEU A 16 1.00 -16.42 -15.62
C LEU A 16 1.74 -16.38 -14.27
N GLU A 17 2.94 -16.96 -14.18
CA GLU A 17 3.73 -17.00 -12.95
C GLU A 17 4.27 -15.62 -12.59
N ALA A 18 4.89 -14.92 -13.55
CA ALA A 18 5.36 -13.55 -13.37
C ALA A 18 4.24 -12.60 -12.92
N PHE A 19 3.04 -12.73 -13.49
CA PHE A 19 1.88 -11.93 -13.07
C PHE A 19 1.45 -12.23 -11.63
N LYS A 20 1.36 -13.51 -11.25
CA LYS A 20 1.02 -13.92 -9.88
C LYS A 20 2.05 -13.43 -8.86
N GLN A 21 3.34 -13.46 -9.19
CA GLN A 21 4.40 -12.94 -8.34
C GLN A 21 4.25 -11.43 -8.10
N ARG A 22 4.02 -10.65 -9.17
CA ARG A 22 3.75 -9.20 -9.06
C ARG A 22 2.51 -8.91 -8.21
N GLN A 23 1.42 -9.65 -8.41
CA GLN A 23 0.22 -9.51 -7.56
C GLN A 23 0.51 -9.79 -6.09
N LYS A 24 1.29 -10.83 -5.76
CA LYS A 24 1.66 -11.15 -4.37
C LYS A 24 2.45 -10.01 -3.74
N GLN A 25 3.41 -9.42 -4.47
CA GLN A 25 4.18 -8.28 -3.98
C GLN A 25 3.29 -7.06 -3.70
N ILE A 26 2.40 -6.72 -4.64
CA ILE A 26 1.46 -5.61 -4.47
C ILE A 26 0.53 -5.85 -3.27
N LYS A 27 -0.02 -7.06 -3.13
CA LYS A 27 -0.89 -7.42 -2.00
C LYS A 27 -0.17 -7.29 -0.65
N ARG A 28 1.08 -7.75 -0.55
CA ARG A 28 1.89 -7.63 0.68
C ARG A 28 2.17 -6.17 1.03
N SER A 29 2.58 -5.36 0.05
CA SER A 29 2.82 -3.94 0.25
C SER A 29 1.54 -3.20 0.69
N LYS A 30 0.41 -3.49 0.04
CA LYS A 30 -0.89 -2.89 0.39
C LYS A 30 -1.35 -3.31 1.79
N PHE A 31 -1.16 -4.57 2.15
CA PHE A 31 -1.48 -5.06 3.49
C PHE A 31 -0.68 -4.33 4.58
N LEU A 32 0.63 -4.18 4.40
CA LEU A 32 1.47 -3.42 5.32
C LEU A 32 1.01 -1.96 5.44
N LYS A 33 0.75 -1.28 4.33
CA LYS A 33 0.25 0.11 4.34
C LYS A 33 -1.04 0.25 5.13
N ASN A 34 -2.03 -0.61 4.85
CA ASN A 34 -3.30 -0.61 5.55
C ASN A 34 -3.14 -0.92 7.04
N PHE A 35 -2.21 -1.81 7.40
CA PHE A 35 -1.91 -2.13 8.79
C PHE A 35 -1.30 -0.94 9.53
N TYR A 36 -0.35 -0.23 8.91
CA TYR A 36 0.23 1.00 9.48
C TYR A 36 -0.85 2.06 9.68
N GLU A 37 -1.67 2.34 8.68
CA GLU A 37 -2.77 3.31 8.78
C GLU A 37 -3.76 2.94 9.90
N GLY A 38 -4.18 1.67 9.94
CA GLY A 38 -5.08 1.18 10.99
C GLY A 38 -4.46 1.25 12.39
N SER A 39 -3.18 0.87 12.53
CA SER A 39 -2.48 0.94 13.81
C SER A 39 -2.34 2.37 14.33
N ALA A 40 -2.03 3.33 13.45
CA ALA A 40 -1.95 4.74 13.80
C ALA A 40 -3.29 5.28 14.30
N PHE A 41 -4.39 4.90 13.64
CA PHE A 41 -5.74 5.26 14.08
C PHE A 41 -6.06 4.68 15.47
N ILE A 42 -5.78 3.39 15.70
CA ILE A 42 -6.00 2.74 16.99
C ILE A 42 -5.17 3.41 18.09
N CYS A 43 -3.91 3.72 17.82
CA CYS A 43 -3.05 4.45 18.76
C CYS A 43 -3.62 5.83 19.09
N MET A 44 -4.05 6.61 18.09
CA MET A 44 -4.67 7.92 18.32
C MET A 44 -5.91 7.81 19.20
N VAL A 45 -6.79 6.84 18.91
CA VAL A 45 -7.96 6.57 19.74
C VAL A 45 -7.54 6.18 21.16
N ALA A 46 -6.63 5.23 21.33
CA ALA A 46 -6.16 4.79 22.64
C ALA A 46 -5.52 5.92 23.46
N PHE A 47 -4.71 6.79 22.83
CA PHE A 47 -4.13 7.96 23.48
C PHE A 47 -5.19 8.98 23.86
N THR A 48 -6.13 9.31 22.97
CA THR A 48 -7.22 10.24 23.29
C THR A 48 -8.09 9.73 24.44
N PHE A 49 -8.45 8.44 24.46
CA PHE A 49 -9.12 7.83 25.60
C PHE A 49 -8.26 7.89 26.86
N SER A 50 -6.98 7.53 26.76
CA SER A 50 -6.07 7.61 27.91
C SER A 50 -6.05 9.03 28.47
N PHE A 51 -5.86 10.07 27.65
CA PHE A 51 -5.88 11.47 28.09
C PHE A 51 -7.23 11.91 28.69
N LEU A 52 -8.35 11.50 28.11
CA LEU A 52 -9.68 11.85 28.61
C LEU A 52 -9.98 11.22 29.98
N PHE A 53 -9.36 10.08 30.29
CA PHE A 53 -9.59 9.33 31.53
C PHE A 53 -8.40 9.33 32.50
N LEU A 54 -7.23 9.89 32.15
CA LEU A 54 -6.03 9.96 33.01
C LEU A 54 -6.14 10.97 34.16
N GLY A 55 -7.18 11.80 34.18
CA GLY A 55 -7.39 12.87 35.15
C GLY A 55 -8.52 12.62 36.15
N LYS A 56 -9.00 11.38 36.28
CA LYS A 56 -9.89 10.96 37.39
C LYS A 56 -9.10 10.20 38.44
#